data_AF-A0A0U5AYK4-F1
#
_entry.id   AF-A0A0U5AYK4-F1
#
_cell.length_a   1.000
_cell.length_b   1.000
_cell.length_c   1.000
_cell.angle_alpha   90.00
_cell.angle_beta   90.00
_cell.angle_gamma   90.00
#
_symmetry.space_group_name_H-M   'P 1'
#
loop_
_entity.id
_entity.type
_entity.pdbx_description
1 polymer ?
#
loop_
_entity_poly.entity_id
_entity_poly.type
_entity_poly.pdbx_seq_one_letter_code
_entity_poly.pdbx_strand_id
1 'polypeptide(L)'
;MQYLYLHRLQEQGTARYVYVFDEHALSPNNLVLRNLFRCMIEAVEGEIDQIEMEYSDTATAKLMGVERAVQMLTLMGAQEADKVENWQGDVLLSRTFVVTAEAKRLEYLRHMRELDEVYRIQLSENGVEKVHLYFAQTLACLLTAEQEDVFVSLLAQRNVPYKILGN
;
A
#
# COMPACT_ATOMS: atom_id res chain seq x y z
N MET A 1 4.54 -1.98 25.27
CA MET A 1 4.13 -2.42 23.92
C MET A 1 3.81 -1.17 23.12
N GLN A 2 4.48 -0.95 21.98
CA GLN A 2 4.23 0.22 21.13
C GLN A 2 3.02 -0.09 20.25
N TYR A 3 1.99 0.74 20.33
CA TYR A 3 0.78 0.61 19.51
C TYR A 3 0.93 1.47 18.26
N LEU A 4 0.44 0.98 17.12
CA LEU A 4 0.16 1.81 15.96
C LEU A 4 -1.04 2.71 16.28
N TYR A 5 -0.94 3.99 15.91
CA TYR A 5 -2.07 4.90 15.97
C TYR A 5 -2.73 4.95 14.61
N LEU A 6 -4.01 4.59 14.56
CA LEU A 6 -4.82 4.61 13.35
C LEU A 6 -5.87 5.71 13.50
N HIS A 7 -5.72 6.79 12.74
CA HIS A 7 -6.71 7.86 12.70
C HIS A 7 -7.91 7.39 11.88
N ARG A 8 -9.09 7.34 12.51
CA ARG A 8 -10.35 7.00 11.86
C ARG A 8 -11.08 8.31 11.52
N LEU A 9 -11.35 8.49 10.23
CA LEU A 9 -12.08 9.62 9.70
C LEU A 9 -13.39 9.10 9.10
N GLN A 10 -14.52 9.57 9.61
CA GLN A 10 -15.81 9.22 9.04
C GLN A 10 -16.02 10.00 7.75
N GLU A 11 -16.24 9.28 6.66
CA GLU A 11 -16.68 9.81 5.38
C GLU A 11 -18.10 9.27 5.10
N GLN A 12 -18.85 9.89 4.19
CA GLN A 12 -20.28 9.60 3.99
C GLN A 12 -20.57 8.10 3.72
N GLY A 13 -20.90 7.34 4.78
CA GLY A 13 -21.15 5.89 4.70
C GLY A 13 -19.89 5.00 4.73
N THR A 14 -18.70 5.58 4.82
CA THR A 14 -17.40 4.87 4.84
C THR A 14 -16.49 5.40 5.94
N ALA A 15 -15.45 4.66 6.29
CA ALA A 15 -14.44 5.10 7.24
C ALA A 15 -13.05 5.01 6.59
N ARG A 16 -12.29 6.10 6.68
CA ARG A 16 -10.89 6.11 6.30
C ARG A 16 -10.02 5.89 7.53
N TYR A 17 -9.16 4.89 7.47
CA TYR A 17 -8.14 4.62 8.47
C TYR A 17 -6.79 5.09 7.95
N VAL A 18 -6.07 5.90 8.74
CA VAL A 18 -4.77 6.45 8.35
C VAL A 18 -3.74 6.17 9.43
N TYR A 19 -2.64 5.56 9.02
CA TYR A 19 -1.39 5.48 9.77
C TYR A 19 -0.39 6.48 9.20
N VAL A 20 0.24 7.27 10.07
CA VAL A 20 1.26 8.26 9.71
C VAL A 20 2.61 7.76 10.21
N PHE A 21 3.58 7.61 9.32
CA PHE A 21 4.88 7.02 9.68
C PHE A 21 5.63 7.87 10.71
N ASP A 22 5.60 9.20 10.60
CA ASP A 22 6.32 10.10 11.51
C ASP A 22 5.83 10.06 12.96
N GLU A 23 4.63 9.55 13.22
CA GLU A 23 4.13 9.36 14.59
C GLU A 23 4.84 8.21 15.32
N HIS A 24 5.59 7.37 14.59
CA HIS A 24 6.29 6.23 15.14
C HIS A 24 7.68 6.07 14.53
N ALA A 25 8.70 5.83 15.36
CA ALA A 25 10.04 5.49 14.89
C ALA A 25 10.17 4.04 14.35
N LEU A 26 9.11 3.47 13.76
CA LEU A 26 9.14 2.10 13.23
C LEU A 26 9.79 2.08 11.85
N SER A 27 10.72 1.15 11.65
CA SER A 27 11.25 0.88 10.32
C SER A 27 10.12 0.42 9.38
N PRO A 28 10.13 0.83 8.10
CA PRO A 28 9.24 0.31 7.06
C PRO A 28 9.25 -1.22 6.92
N ASN A 29 10.36 -1.86 7.31
CA ASN A 29 10.52 -3.32 7.33
C ASN A 29 9.91 -3.98 8.57
N ASN A 30 9.24 -3.21 9.42
CA ASN A 30 8.62 -3.72 10.63
C ASN A 30 7.45 -4.65 10.29
N LEU A 31 7.52 -5.88 10.83
CA LEU A 31 6.49 -6.91 10.66
C LEU A 31 5.08 -6.41 10.98
N VAL A 32 4.93 -5.55 11.98
CA VAL A 32 3.65 -4.96 12.39
C VAL A 32 3.07 -4.08 11.29
N LEU A 33 3.89 -3.26 10.61
CA LEU A 33 3.44 -2.41 9.50
C LEU A 33 3.08 -3.23 8.27
N ARG A 34 3.85 -4.29 7.97
CA ARG A 34 3.49 -5.21 6.89
C ARG A 34 2.19 -5.93 7.15
N ASN A 35 1.96 -6.36 8.39
CA ASN A 35 0.70 -6.98 8.78
C ASN A 35 -0.45 -5.99 8.70
N LEU A 36 -0.25 -4.72 9.08
CA LEU A 36 -1.24 -3.66 8.88
C LEU A 36 -1.59 -3.50 7.40
N PHE A 37 -0.59 -3.33 6.53
CA PHE A 37 -0.82 -3.20 5.08
C PHE A 37 -1.55 -4.41 4.50
N ARG A 38 -1.13 -5.62 4.91
CA ARG A 38 -1.80 -6.86 4.51
C ARG A 38 -3.26 -6.90 4.97
N CYS A 39 -3.56 -6.51 6.21
CA CYS A 39 -4.94 -6.41 6.70
C CYS A 39 -5.78 -5.44 5.88
N MET A 40 -5.20 -4.31 5.47
CA MET A 40 -5.89 -3.33 4.62
C MET A 40 -6.24 -3.92 3.26
N ILE A 41 -5.31 -4.62 2.61
CA ILE A 41 -5.57 -5.28 1.32
C ILE A 41 -6.64 -6.36 1.47
N GLU A 42 -6.48 -7.27 2.43
CA GLU A 42 -7.40 -8.40 2.64
C GLU A 42 -8.83 -7.95 2.99
N ALA A 43 -8.99 -6.75 3.57
CA ALA A 43 -10.31 -6.19 3.88
C ALA A 43 -11.08 -5.71 2.64
N VAL A 44 -10.39 -5.34 1.55
CA VAL A 44 -11.01 -4.73 0.36
C VAL A 44 -10.78 -5.52 -0.93
N GLU A 45 -9.95 -6.57 -0.91
CA GLU A 45 -9.46 -7.24 -2.13
C GLU A 45 -10.56 -7.75 -3.07
N GLY A 46 -11.74 -8.06 -2.55
CA GLY A 46 -12.89 -8.52 -3.34
C GLY A 46 -13.45 -7.48 -4.31
N GLU A 47 -13.11 -6.20 -4.12
CA GLU A 47 -13.62 -5.06 -4.90
C GLU A 47 -12.54 -4.37 -5.75
N ILE A 48 -11.26 -4.69 -5.54
CA ILE A 48 -10.16 -3.99 -6.23
C ILE A 48 -10.09 -4.40 -7.69
N ASP A 49 -10.14 -3.43 -8.59
CA ASP A 49 -10.02 -3.63 -10.03
C ASP A 49 -8.72 -3.08 -10.62
N GLN A 50 -8.08 -2.13 -9.94
CA GLN A 50 -6.89 -1.43 -10.42
C GLN A 50 -5.80 -1.30 -9.35
N ILE A 51 -4.56 -1.34 -9.83
CA ILE A 51 -3.35 -1.11 -9.07
C ILE A 51 -2.55 -0.03 -9.78
N GLU A 52 -2.29 1.07 -9.09
CA GLU A 52 -1.32 2.07 -9.51
C GLU A 52 -0.05 1.95 -8.68
N MET A 53 1.10 2.03 -9.35
CA MET A 53 2.40 1.97 -8.71
C MET A 53 3.31 3.08 -9.20
N GLU A 54 4.02 3.70 -8.27
CA GLU A 54 5.08 4.67 -8.55
C GLU A 54 6.42 4.17 -8.01
N TYR A 55 7.44 4.15 -8.87
CA TYR A 55 8.76 3.62 -8.53
C TYR A 55 9.88 4.45 -9.17
N SER A 56 11.10 4.32 -8.64
CA SER A 56 12.31 4.86 -9.27
C SER A 56 13.24 3.72 -9.61
N ASP A 57 13.67 3.60 -10.87
CA ASP A 57 14.59 2.53 -11.29
C ASP A 57 15.82 2.46 -10.38
N THR A 58 16.38 3.63 -10.06
CA THR A 58 17.61 3.74 -9.28
C THR A 58 17.39 3.33 -7.83
N ALA A 59 16.30 3.78 -7.20
CA ALA A 59 16.00 3.45 -5.81
C ALA A 59 15.63 1.97 -5.65
N THR A 60 14.73 1.47 -6.50
CA THR A 60 14.30 0.07 -6.49
C THR A 60 15.49 -0.86 -6.77
N ALA A 61 16.32 -0.58 -7.78
CA ALA A 61 17.51 -1.39 -8.06
C ALA A 61 18.56 -1.33 -6.93
N LYS A 62 18.72 -0.18 -6.28
CA LYS A 62 19.63 -0.02 -5.13
C LYS A 62 19.16 -0.83 -3.92
N LEU A 63 17.85 -0.87 -3.67
CA LEU A 63 17.26 -1.57 -2.52
C LEU A 63 17.32 -3.09 -2.68
N MET A 64 16.85 -3.61 -3.82
CA MET A 64 16.63 -5.06 -3.98
C MET A 64 17.52 -5.73 -5.02
N GLY A 65 18.36 -4.96 -5.73
CA GLY A 65 19.14 -5.43 -6.88
C GLY A 65 18.35 -5.39 -8.18
N VAL A 66 19.08 -5.23 -9.29
CA VAL A 66 18.49 -5.07 -10.64
C VAL A 66 17.62 -6.26 -11.03
N GLU A 67 18.08 -7.49 -10.80
CA GLU A 67 17.35 -8.70 -11.20
C GLU A 67 15.99 -8.80 -10.52
N ARG A 68 15.96 -8.63 -9.18
CA ARG A 68 14.71 -8.68 -8.40
C ARG A 68 13.79 -7.50 -8.73
N ALA A 69 14.35 -6.31 -8.97
CA ALA A 69 13.58 -5.14 -9.40
C ALA A 69 12.86 -5.41 -10.73
N VAL A 70 13.56 -5.98 -11.72
CA VAL A 70 12.97 -6.36 -13.00
C VAL A 70 11.90 -7.42 -12.82
N GLN A 71 12.14 -8.47 -12.02
CA GLN A 71 11.16 -9.51 -11.73
C GLN A 71 9.89 -8.94 -11.08
N MET A 72 10.03 -8.08 -10.07
CA MET A 72 8.91 -7.41 -9.40
C MET A 72 8.12 -6.55 -10.37
N LEU A 73 8.78 -5.66 -11.12
CA LEU A 73 8.12 -4.78 -12.09
C LEU A 73 7.41 -5.57 -13.20
N THR A 74 8.00 -6.69 -13.63
CA THR A 74 7.40 -7.58 -14.62
C THR A 74 6.15 -8.26 -14.05
N LEU A 75 6.23 -8.81 -12.84
CA LEU A 75 5.07 -9.40 -12.14
C LEU A 75 3.94 -8.39 -11.98
N MET A 76 4.29 -7.15 -11.62
CA MET A 76 3.34 -6.05 -11.46
C MET A 76 2.82 -5.49 -12.78
N GLY A 77 3.29 -5.98 -13.94
CA GLY A 77 2.76 -5.59 -15.25
C GLY A 77 3.31 -4.28 -15.79
N ALA A 78 4.43 -3.79 -15.28
CA ALA A 78 5.04 -2.54 -15.73
C ALA A 78 5.39 -2.58 -17.23
N GLN A 79 5.67 -3.75 -17.83
CA GLN A 79 5.96 -3.86 -19.27
C GLN A 79 4.71 -3.79 -20.16
N GLU A 80 3.54 -4.12 -19.62
CA GLU A 80 2.27 -4.18 -20.33
C GLU A 80 1.52 -2.84 -20.29
N ALA A 81 1.84 -2.00 -19.30
CA ALA A 81 1.20 -0.72 -19.07
C ALA A 81 1.97 0.46 -19.67
N ASP A 82 1.20 1.46 -20.11
CA ASP A 82 1.72 2.80 -20.37
C ASP A 82 2.29 3.40 -19.08
N LYS A 83 3.45 4.06 -19.22
CA LYS A 83 4.14 4.68 -18.09
C LYS A 83 4.08 6.19 -18.24
N VAL A 84 3.74 6.85 -17.14
CA VAL A 84 3.93 8.30 -16.99
C VAL A 84 5.29 8.50 -16.33
N GLU A 85 6.13 9.33 -16.94
CA GLU A 85 7.44 9.67 -16.40
C GLU A 85 7.38 11.00 -15.65
N ASN A 86 7.88 11.02 -14.42
CA ASN A 86 7.93 12.22 -13.58
C ASN A 86 9.36 12.79 -13.61
N TRP A 87 9.53 13.90 -14.32
CA TRP A 87 10.81 14.58 -14.51
C TRP A 87 10.90 15.83 -13.64
N GLN A 88 12.09 16.10 -13.10
CA GLN A 88 12.45 17.38 -12.51
C GLN A 88 13.68 17.93 -13.22
N GLY A 89 13.47 18.90 -14.11
CA GLY A 89 14.50 19.30 -15.07
C GLY A 89 14.90 18.12 -15.96
N ASP A 90 16.19 17.83 -16.01
CA ASP A 90 16.75 16.72 -16.80
C ASP A 90 16.88 15.40 -16.02
N VAL A 91 16.32 15.34 -14.80
CA VAL A 91 16.41 14.16 -13.93
C VAL A 91 15.05 13.46 -13.88
N LEU A 92 15.03 12.19 -14.31
CA LEU A 92 13.89 11.31 -14.10
C LEU A 92 13.83 10.88 -12.63
N LEU A 93 12.76 11.26 -11.93
CA LEU A 93 12.59 10.95 -10.52
C LEU A 93 11.89 9.60 -10.32
N SER A 94 10.77 9.40 -10.99
CA SER A 94 9.94 8.21 -10.87
C SER A 94 9.16 7.93 -12.15
N ARG A 95 8.61 6.72 -12.25
CA ARG A 95 7.59 6.35 -13.21
C ARG A 95 6.37 5.84 -12.50
N THR A 96 5.21 6.17 -13.05
CA THR A 96 3.92 5.68 -12.60
C THR A 96 3.29 4.83 -13.68
N PHE A 97 2.64 3.73 -13.32
CA PHE A 97 1.82 2.94 -14.23
C PHE A 97 0.59 2.39 -13.50
N VAL A 98 -0.45 2.08 -14.27
CA VAL A 98 -1.72 1.52 -13.79
C VAL A 98 -1.98 0.21 -14.50
N VAL A 99 -2.39 -0.82 -13.76
CA VAL A 99 -2.73 -2.14 -14.28
C VAL A 99 -3.99 -2.69 -13.63
N THR A 100 -4.62 -3.67 -14.29
CA THR A 100 -5.69 -4.46 -13.68
C THR A 100 -5.17 -5.25 -12.48
N ALA A 101 -5.97 -5.29 -11.42
CA ALA A 101 -5.70 -6.03 -10.19
C ALA A 101 -5.87 -7.55 -10.36
N GLU A 102 -4.96 -8.17 -11.12
CA GLU A 102 -4.92 -9.62 -11.25
C GLU A 102 -4.57 -10.30 -9.91
N ALA A 103 -5.12 -11.50 -9.69
CA ALA A 103 -4.90 -12.27 -8.47
C ALA A 103 -3.42 -12.43 -8.10
N LYS A 104 -2.52 -12.63 -9.09
CA LYS A 104 -1.07 -12.76 -8.88
C LYS A 104 -0.42 -11.48 -8.33
N ARG A 105 -0.93 -10.31 -8.75
CA ARG A 105 -0.44 -8.99 -8.32
C ARG A 105 -0.92 -8.68 -6.91
N LEU A 106 -2.19 -8.95 -6.62
CA LEU A 106 -2.74 -8.84 -5.27
C LEU A 106 -2.05 -9.81 -4.30
N GLU A 107 -1.76 -11.04 -4.75
CA GLU A 107 -1.00 -12.01 -3.95
C GLU A 107 0.40 -11.53 -3.62
N TYR A 108 1.09 -10.92 -4.58
CA TYR A 108 2.39 -10.29 -4.33
C TYR A 108 2.28 -9.22 -3.25
N LEU A 109 1.34 -8.28 -3.38
CA LEU A 109 1.17 -7.16 -2.46
C LEU A 109 0.81 -7.63 -1.04
N ARG A 110 -0.02 -8.67 -0.88
CA ARG A 110 -0.32 -9.28 0.44
C ARG A 110 0.92 -9.86 1.13
N HIS A 111 1.93 -10.26 0.37
CA HIS A 111 3.15 -10.88 0.86
C HIS A 111 4.40 -10.02 0.65
N MET A 112 4.19 -8.73 0.38
CA MET A 112 5.26 -7.77 0.17
C MET A 112 6.19 -7.76 1.39
N ARG A 113 7.49 -7.93 1.14
CA ARG A 113 8.48 -8.16 2.20
C ARG A 113 8.92 -6.88 2.86
N GLU A 114 8.96 -5.82 2.09
CA GLU A 114 9.43 -4.49 2.46
C GLU A 114 8.46 -3.47 1.87
N LEU A 115 7.96 -2.52 2.67
CA LEU A 115 6.99 -1.52 2.19
C LEU A 115 7.65 -0.39 1.39
N ASP A 116 8.98 -0.42 1.26
CA ASP A 116 9.80 0.57 0.58
C ASP A 116 10.32 0.09 -0.79
N GLU A 117 9.84 -1.07 -1.27
CA GLU A 117 10.19 -1.58 -2.60
C GLU A 117 9.85 -0.58 -3.73
N VAL A 118 8.83 0.25 -3.50
CA VAL A 118 8.38 1.32 -4.40
C VAL A 118 7.96 2.56 -3.60
N TYR A 119 7.81 3.71 -4.28
CA TYR A 119 7.46 4.97 -3.62
C TYR A 119 5.97 5.04 -3.26
N ARG A 120 5.10 4.57 -4.14
CA ARG A 120 3.66 4.59 -3.93
C ARG A 120 2.98 3.35 -4.48
N ILE A 121 1.99 2.85 -3.74
CA ILE A 121 1.02 1.86 -4.21
C ILE A 121 -0.38 2.41 -3.91
N GLN A 122 -1.26 2.36 -4.89
CA GLN A 122 -2.67 2.70 -4.72
C GLN A 122 -3.53 1.58 -5.32
N LEU A 123 -4.47 1.10 -4.52
CA LEU A 123 -5.49 0.13 -4.94
C LEU A 123 -6.82 0.85 -5.06
N SER A 124 -7.54 0.61 -6.14
CA SER A 124 -8.84 1.24 -6.38
C SER A 124 -9.90 0.27 -6.85
N GLU A 125 -11.14 0.66 -6.62
CA GLU A 125 -12.36 0.09 -7.20
C GLU A 125 -13.03 1.19 -8.02
N ASN A 126 -13.24 0.98 -9.32
CA ASN A 126 -13.94 1.92 -10.21
C ASN A 126 -13.40 3.37 -10.10
N GLY A 127 -12.08 3.52 -9.91
CA GLY A 127 -11.40 4.82 -9.74
C GLY A 127 -11.47 5.42 -8.34
N VAL A 128 -12.12 4.76 -7.37
CA VAL A 128 -12.13 5.17 -5.96
C VAL A 128 -10.98 4.51 -5.23
N GLU A 129 -10.12 5.31 -4.58
CA GLU A 129 -9.02 4.81 -3.76
C GLU A 129 -9.53 4.03 -2.53
N LYS A 130 -9.08 2.78 -2.41
CA LYS A 130 -9.41 1.87 -1.32
C LYS A 130 -8.23 1.60 -0.39
N VAL A 131 -7.01 1.50 -0.93
CA VAL A 131 -5.78 1.39 -0.13
C VAL A 131 -4.71 2.28 -0.75
N HIS A 132 -3.97 2.96 0.11
CA HIS A 132 -2.89 3.85 -0.27
C HIS A 132 -1.67 3.60 0.62
N LEU A 133 -0.52 3.38 0.00
CA LEU A 133 0.77 3.38 0.65
C LEU A 133 1.64 4.44 -0.05
N TYR A 134 2.01 5.49 0.67
CA TYR A 134 3.08 6.39 0.27
C TYR A 134 4.24 6.17 1.22
N PHE A 135 5.34 5.62 0.69
CA PHE A 135 6.48 5.21 1.50
C PHE A 135 6.95 6.33 2.44
N ALA A 136 7.14 5.96 3.72
CA ALA A 136 7.58 6.83 4.81
C ALA A 136 6.69 8.06 5.07
N GLN A 137 5.50 8.15 4.48
CA GLN A 137 4.55 9.22 4.74
C GLN A 137 3.28 8.65 5.38
N THR A 138 2.53 7.85 4.62
CA THR A 138 1.20 7.41 5.03
C THR A 138 0.90 6.00 4.55
N LEU A 139 0.09 5.31 5.34
CA LEU A 139 -0.58 4.09 4.96
C LEU A 139 -2.06 4.22 5.32
N ALA A 140 -2.95 4.09 4.35
CA ALA A 140 -4.37 4.34 4.55
C ALA A 140 -5.26 3.33 3.82
N CYS A 141 -6.47 3.15 4.33
CA CYS A 141 -7.53 2.43 3.63
C CYS A 141 -8.89 3.07 3.85
N LEU A 142 -9.76 2.96 2.83
CA LEU A 142 -11.15 3.38 2.87
C LEU A 142 -12.05 2.13 2.91
N LEU A 143 -12.89 2.03 3.93
CA LEU A 143 -13.68 0.85 4.22
C LEU A 143 -15.18 1.18 4.30
N THR A 144 -16.03 0.28 3.82
CA THR A 144 -17.44 0.23 4.21
C THR A 144 -17.58 -0.30 5.64
N ALA A 145 -18.78 -0.22 6.22
CA ALA A 145 -19.03 -0.77 7.57
C ALA A 145 -18.72 -2.28 7.67
N GLU A 146 -19.08 -3.06 6.65
CA GLU A 146 -18.78 -4.50 6.61
C GLU A 146 -17.27 -4.76 6.51
N GLN A 147 -16.56 -3.99 5.69
CA GLN A 147 -15.11 -4.10 5.55
C GLN A 147 -14.37 -3.64 6.82
N GLU A 148 -14.92 -2.68 7.56
CA GLU A 148 -14.40 -2.24 8.86
C GLU A 148 -14.39 -3.38 9.88
N ASP A 149 -15.49 -4.15 9.98
CA ASP A 149 -15.58 -5.32 10.86
C ASP A 149 -14.57 -6.41 10.47
N VAL A 150 -14.40 -6.65 9.17
CA VAL A 150 -13.39 -7.58 8.64
C VAL A 150 -11.98 -7.09 8.98
N PHE A 151 -11.68 -5.81 8.73
CA PHE A 151 -10.39 -5.20 9.00
C PHE A 151 -10.00 -5.31 10.47
N VAL A 152 -10.89 -4.92 11.39
CA VAL A 152 -10.67 -5.01 12.84
C VAL A 152 -10.41 -6.45 13.28
N SER A 153 -11.15 -7.40 12.71
CA SER A 153 -10.97 -8.83 12.97
C SER A 153 -9.61 -9.33 12.49
N LEU A 154 -9.17 -8.92 11.29
CA LEU A 154 -7.87 -9.27 10.72
C LEU A 154 -6.71 -8.72 11.56
N LEU A 155 -6.81 -7.48 12.04
CA LEU A 155 -5.81 -6.88 12.93
C LEU A 155 -5.64 -7.70 14.22
N ALA A 156 -6.75 -8.14 14.82
CA ALA A 156 -6.72 -8.99 16.01
C ALA A 156 -6.09 -10.37 15.72
N GLN A 157 -6.50 -11.03 14.63
CA GLN A 157 -5.95 -12.34 14.23
C GLN A 157 -4.43 -12.31 13.99
N ARG A 158 -3.92 -11.20 13.45
CA ARG A 158 -2.48 -11.00 13.16
C ARG A 158 -1.71 -10.39 14.32
N ASN A 159 -2.34 -10.21 15.48
CA ASN A 159 -1.76 -9.59 16.67
C ASN A 159 -1.11 -8.23 16.34
N VAL A 160 -1.74 -7.43 15.47
CA VAL A 160 -1.27 -6.07 15.19
C VAL A 160 -1.61 -5.21 16.43
N PRO A 161 -0.64 -4.64 17.15
CA PRO A 161 -0.94 -3.75 18.27
C PRO A 161 -1.41 -2.40 17.73
N TYR A 162 -2.70 -2.10 17.82
CA TYR A 162 -3.26 -0.83 17.34
C TYR A 162 -4.07 -0.10 18.42
N LYS A 163 -4.22 1.22 18.23
CA LYS A 163 -5.23 2.05 18.86
C LYS A 163 -5.88 2.91 17.78
N ILE A 164 -7.21 2.91 17.77
CA ILE A 164 -7.99 3.78 16.88
C ILE A 164 -8.15 5.14 17.56
N LEU A 165 -7.83 6.21 16.83
CA LEU A 165 -7.98 7.59 17.25
C LEU A 165 -9.04 8.26 16.39
N GLY A 166 -10.01 8.93 17.01
CA GLY A 166 -11.11 9.60 16.31
C GLY A 166 -12.44 8.86 16.42
N ASN A 167 -13.52 9.63 16.44
CA ASN A 167 -14.92 9.19 16.34
C ASN A 167 -15.56 9.88 15.13
#